data_AF-A0A6A4R6B9-F1
#
_entry.id   AF-A0A6A4R6B9-F1
#
_cell.length_a   1.000
_cell.length_b   1.000
_cell.length_c   1.000
_cell.angle_alpha   90.00
_cell.angle_beta   90.00
_cell.angle_gamma   90.00
#
_symmetry.space_group_name_H-M   'P 1'
#
loop_
_entity.id
_entity.type
_entity.pdbx_description
1 polymer ?
#
loop_
_entity_poly.entity_id
_entity_poly.type
_entity_poly.pdbx_seq_one_letter_code
_entity_poly.pdbx_strand_id
1 'polypeptide(L)' 'MFIGDSLSRNQWQSLTCMLHSSVPNSNYTLDRVGDVSIFTFTVGITILLIINILIIIC' A
#
# COMPACT_ATOMS: atom_id res chain seq x y z
N MET A 1 -6.85 -2.51 3.15
CA MET A 1 -7.05 -1.85 1.85
C MET A 1 -7.20 -0.36 2.11
N PHE A 2 -6.47 0.48 1.39
CA PHE A 2 -6.51 1.94 1.46
C PHE A 2 -7.08 2.48 0.14
N ILE A 3 -7.91 3.52 0.20
CA ILE A 3 -8.52 4.15 -0.96
C ILE A 3 -8.41 5.67 -0.75
N GLY A 4 -7.81 6.41 -1.67
CA GLY A 4 -7.76 7.87 -1.56
C GLY A 4 -6.73 8.55 -2.46
N ASP A 5 -6.34 9.76 -2.07
CA ASP A 5 -5.38 10.63 -2.75
C ASP A 5 -3.93 10.41 -2.25
N SER A 6 -3.03 11.36 -2.54
CA SER A 6 -1.62 11.30 -2.15
C SER A 6 -1.41 11.18 -0.62
N LEU A 7 -2.33 11.67 0.21
CA LEU A 7 -2.24 11.50 1.67
C LEU A 7 -2.43 10.02 2.08
N SER A 8 -3.38 9.32 1.47
CA SER A 8 -3.62 7.90 1.72
C SER A 8 -2.41 7.03 1.33
N ARG A 9 -1.67 7.45 0.31
CA ARG A 9 -0.40 6.82 -0.11
C ARG A 9 0.69 6.94 0.95
N ASN A 10 0.79 8.10 1.61
CA ASN A 10 1.77 8.31 2.68
C ASN A 10 1.45 7.44 3.90
N GLN A 11 0.18 7.30 4.26
CA GLN A 11 -0.25 6.42 5.35
C GLN A 11 0.03 4.95 5.04
N TRP A 12 -0.32 4.50 3.83
CA TRP A 12 -0.02 3.14 3.38
C TRP A 12 1.48 2.86 3.38
N GLN A 13 2.31 3.80 2.95
CA GLN A 13 3.77 3.64 2.93
C GLN A 13 4.36 3.58 4.35
N SER A 14 3.85 4.42 5.26
CA SER A 14 4.22 4.36 6.67
C SER A 14 3.89 2.99 7.30
N LEU A 15 2.69 2.47 7.05
CA LEU A 15 2.27 1.16 7.55
C LEU A 15 3.10 0.01 6.98
N THR A 16 3.39 0.06 5.68
CA THR A 16 4.25 -0.93 5.02
C THR A 16 5.67 -0.90 5.59
N CYS A 17 6.21 0.28 5.90
CA CYS A 17 7.51 0.44 6.55
C CYS A 17 7.53 -0.10 7.98
N MET A 18 6.48 0.17 8.78
CA MET A 18 6.35 -0.42 10.11
C MET A 18 6.30 -1.95 10.07
N LEU A 19 5.56 -2.51 9.11
CA LEU A 19 5.48 -3.96 8.94
C LEU A 19 6.83 -4.55 8.51
N HIS A 20 7.52 -3.91 7.58
CA HIS A 20 8.87 -4.32 7.18
C HIS A 20 9.86 -4.26 8.35
N SER A 21 9.76 -3.24 9.22
CA SER A 21 10.59 -3.17 10.43
C SER A 21 10.24 -4.26 11.46
N SER A 22 8.96 -4.65 11.55
CA SER A 22 8.52 -5.71 12.47
C SER A 22 8.91 -7.12 11.99
N VAL A 23 9.02 -7.32 10.67
CA VAL A 23 9.38 -8.61 10.05
C VAL A 23 10.43 -8.41 8.94
N PRO A 24 11.68 -8.04 9.28
CA PRO A 24 12.70 -7.62 8.30
C PRO A 24 13.18 -8.74 7.38
N ASN A 25 13.00 -10.01 7.77
CA ASN A 25 13.37 -11.18 6.98
C ASN A 25 12.23 -11.73 6.11
N SER A 26 11.04 -11.11 6.13
CA SER A 26 9.95 -11.56 5.26
C SER A 26 10.08 -10.93 3.88
N ASN A 27 10.08 -11.78 2.86
CA ASN A 27 10.01 -11.32 1.49
C ASN A 27 8.66 -10.65 1.25
N TYR A 28 8.68 -9.53 0.54
CA TYR A 28 7.48 -8.86 0.10
C TYR A 28 7.53 -8.66 -1.42
N THR A 29 6.36 -8.61 -2.05
CA THR A 29 6.21 -8.19 -3.43
C THR A 29 5.42 -6.89 -3.46
N LEU A 30 5.85 -5.97 -4.32
CA LEU A 30 5.14 -4.73 -4.59
C LEU A 30 4.82 -4.70 -6.08
N ASP A 31 3.55 -4.92 -6.40
CA ASP A 31 3.02 -4.84 -7.74
C ASP A 31 2.15 -3.59 -7.88
N ARG A 32 2.13 -2.99 -9.07
CA ARG A 32 1.26 -1.85 -9.35
C ARG A 32 0.53 -2.10 -10.66
N VAL A 33 -0.79 -2.11 -10.60
CA VAL A 33 -1.69 -2.33 -11.74
C VAL A 33 -2.59 -1.10 -11.86
N GLY A 34 -2.23 -0.21 -12.80
CA GLY A 34 -2.93 1.07 -12.99
C GLY A 34 -2.90 1.94 -11.73
N ASP A 35 -4.07 2.25 -11.20
CA ASP A 35 -4.27 3.03 -9.97
C ASP A 35 -4.18 2.20 -8.68
N VAL A 36 -4.07 0.88 -8.80
CA VAL A 36 -3.96 -0.03 -7.66
C VAL A 36 -2.51 -0.40 -7.40
N SER A 37 -2.00 -0.10 -6.22
CA SER A 37 -0.76 -0.67 -5.69
C SER A 37 -1.10 -1.85 -4.77
N ILE A 38 -0.48 -3.00 -5.03
CA ILE A 38 -0.67 -4.26 -4.33
C ILE A 38 0.65 -4.59 -3.64
N PHE A 39 0.63 -4.63 -2.31
CA PHE A 39 1.77 -5.07 -1.52
C PHE A 39 1.43 -6.38 -0.86
N THR A 40 2.22 -7.42 -1.12
CA THR A 40 2.02 -8.74 -0.54
C THR A 40 3.22 -9.11 0.33
N PHE A 41 2.96 -9.50 1.56
CA PHE A 41 3.95 -10.15 2.42
C PHE A 41 3.84 -11.66 2.24
N THR A 42 4.99 -12.34 2.20
CA THR A 42 5.06 -13.82 2.22
C THR A 42 4.46 -14.46 3.47
N VAL A 43 4.16 -13.66 4.50
CA VAL A 43 3.42 -14.05 5.71
C VAL A 43 1.89 -14.17 5.45
N GLY A 44 1.44 -13.99 4.20
CA GLY A 44 0.04 -14.12 3.81
C GLY A 44 -0.78 -12.83 4.00
N ILE A 45 -0.14 -11.71 4.33
CA ILE A 45 -0.80 -10.41 4.49
C ILE A 45 -0.73 -9.65 3.16
N THR A 46 -1.87 -9.24 2.64
CA THR A 46 -2.00 -8.47 1.40
C THR A 46 -2.57 -7.08 1.69
N ILE A 47 -1.86 -6.04 1.29
CA ILE A 47 -2.22 -4.65 1.50
C ILE A 47 -2.39 -3.97 0.16
N LEU A 48 -3.64 -3.65 -0.13
CA LEU A 48 -4.05 -2.96 -1.36
C LEU A 48 -4.16 -1.46 -1.10
N LEU A 49 -3.71 -0.65 -2.04
CA LEU A 49 -3.90 0.80 -2.10
C LEU A 49 -4.49 1.16 -3.46
N ILE A 50 -5.64 1.82 -3.48
CA ILE A 50 -6.25 2.38 -4.69
C ILE A 50 -6.08 3.89 -4.65
N ILE A 51 -5.38 4.44 -5.64
CA ILE A 51 -5.22 5.89 -5.79
C ILE A 51 -6.34 6.39 -6.69
N ASN A 52 -7.30 7.14 -6.15
CA ASN A 52 -8.33 7.80 -6.94
C ASN A 52 -8.11 9.31 -6.89
N ILE A 53 -7.47 9.86 -7.92
CA ILE A 53 -7.19 11.30 -8.02
C ILE A 53 -8.47 12.12 -8.31
N LEU A 54 -9.56 11.45 -8.72
CA LEU A 54 -10.85 12.07 -9.02
C LEU A 54 -11.58 12.64 -7.79
N ILE A 55 -11.26 12.19 -6.58
CA ILE A 55 -11.97 12.61 -5.35
C ILE A 55 -11.66 14.07 -4.96
N ILE A 56 -10.64 14.68 -5.55
CA ILE A 56 -10.18 16.06 -5.26
C ILE A 56 -10.81 17.14 -6.16
N ILE A 57 -11.68 16.78 -7.13
CA ILE A 57 -12.27 17.75 -8.06
C ILE A 57 -13.68 18.25 -7.68
N CYS A 58 -14.16 17.99 -6.45
CA CYS A 58 -15.49 18.49 -6.02
C CYS A 58 -15.41 19.86 -5.34
#